data_AF-A0A538CUK1-F1
#
_entry.id   AF-A0A538CUK1-F1
#
_cell.length_a   1.000
_cell.length_b   1.000
_cell.length_c   1.000
_cell.angle_alpha   90.00
_cell.angle_beta   90.00
_cell.angle_gamma   90.00
#
_symmetry.space_group_name_H-M   'P 1'
#
loop_
_entity.id
_entity.type
_entity.pdbx_description
1 polymer ?
#
loop_
_entity_poly.entity_id
_entity_poly.type
_entity_poly.pdbx_seq_one_letter_code
_entity_poly.pdbx_strand_id
1 'polypeptide(L)'
;METLRSAGDGKLHPREQDRIREAADTLLFCDDMDSGPEARFALDAVRDLTKRLARTGRWTPAAADRLLEDVAGCGPVLLLV
;
A
#
# COMPACT_ATOMS: atom_id res chain seq x y z
N MET A 1 4.45 9.69 1.60
CA MET A 1 3.08 9.22 1.88
C MET A 1 2.45 10.04 2.99
N GLU A 2 1.61 10.99 2.60
CA GLU A 2 0.86 11.82 3.54
C GLU A 2 -0.25 11.01 4.24
N THR A 3 -0.74 9.93 3.61
CA THR A 3 -1.75 9.02 4.16
C THR A 3 -1.29 8.27 5.42
N LEU A 4 -0.05 7.76 5.46
CA LEU A 4 0.53 7.14 6.67
C LEU A 4 0.65 8.15 7.83
N ARG A 5 0.94 9.41 7.52
CA ARG A 5 1.07 10.50 8.51
C ARG A 5 -0.29 11.01 8.97
N SER A 6 -1.28 11.06 8.08
CA SER A 6 -2.65 11.47 8.36
C SER A 6 -3.50 10.36 9.00
N ALA A 7 -3.11 9.10 8.85
CA ALA A 7 -3.70 7.97 9.58
C ALA A 7 -3.32 7.95 11.08
N GLY A 8 -2.36 8.82 11.47
CA GLY A 8 -2.04 9.24 12.83
C GLY A 8 -2.09 8.16 13.89
N ASP A 9 -0.95 7.50 14.16
CA ASP A 9 -0.55 6.74 15.36
C ASP A 9 -1.55 5.80 16.10
N GLY A 10 -2.80 5.65 15.64
CA GLY A 10 -3.85 4.92 16.34
C GLY A 10 -4.56 3.86 15.51
N LYS A 11 -4.41 3.84 14.18
CA LYS A 11 -5.16 2.92 13.30
C LYS A 11 -4.35 1.83 12.62
N LEU A 12 -3.04 1.99 12.44
CA LEU A 12 -2.16 0.95 11.91
C LEU A 12 -1.19 0.49 12.99
N HIS A 13 -1.16 -0.82 13.23
CA HIS A 13 -0.14 -1.41 14.09
C HIS A 13 1.26 -1.25 13.45
N PRO A 14 2.34 -1.23 14.25
CA PRO A 14 3.70 -1.08 13.74
C PRO A 14 4.03 -2.04 12.60
N ARG A 15 3.68 -3.33 12.74
CA ARG A 15 3.87 -4.35 11.69
C ARG A 15 3.09 -4.06 10.40
N GLU A 16 1.91 -3.45 10.50
CA GLU A 16 1.12 -3.06 9.33
C GLU A 16 1.79 -1.88 8.61
N GLN A 17 2.34 -0.92 9.36
CA GLN A 17 3.10 0.19 8.79
C GLN A 17 4.41 -0.28 8.13
N ASP A 18 5.14 -1.19 8.77
CA ASP A 18 6.39 -1.72 8.24
C ASP A 18 6.14 -2.46 6.92
N ARG A 19 5.07 -3.26 6.85
CA ARG A 19 4.68 -3.95 5.62
C ARG A 19 4.30 -2.98 4.49
N ILE A 20 3.66 -1.85 4.82
CA ILE A 20 3.34 -0.81 3.82
C ILE A 20 4.62 -0.14 3.32
N ARG A 21 5.57 0.17 4.22
CA ARG A 21 6.86 0.78 3.86
C ARG A 21 7.69 -0.15 2.99
N GLU A 22 7.80 -1.42 3.37
CA GLU A 22 8.51 -2.45 2.60
C GLU A 22 7.94 -2.61 1.18
N ALA A 23 6.61 -2.61 1.06
CA ALA A 23 5.97 -2.70 -0.24
C ALA A 23 6.26 -1.47 -1.12
N ALA A 24 6.22 -0.28 -0.53
CA ALA A 24 6.55 0.94 -1.21
C ALA A 24 8.02 1.01 -1.64
N ASP A 25 8.95 0.56 -0.79
CA ASP A 25 10.37 0.46 -1.15
C ASP A 25 10.57 -0.53 -2.29
N THR A 26 9.90 -1.70 -2.23
CA THR A 26 9.94 -2.70 -3.30
C THR A 26 9.46 -2.11 -4.62
N LEU A 27 8.38 -1.33 -4.60
CA LEU A 27 7.85 -0.63 -5.78
C LEU A 27 8.81 0.47 -6.26
N LEU A 28 9.40 1.24 -5.36
CA LEU A 28 10.33 2.33 -5.67
C LEU A 28 11.58 1.85 -6.40
N PHE A 29 12.07 0.65 -6.07
CA PHE A 29 13.24 0.04 -6.72
C PHE A 29 12.87 -0.93 -7.85
N CYS A 30 11.59 -1.02 -8.22
CA CYS A 30 11.14 -1.82 -9.35
C CYS A 30 11.23 -1.02 -10.65
N ASP A 31 12.04 -1.49 -11.61
CA ASP A 31 12.12 -0.86 -12.94
C ASP A 31 10.86 -1.15 -13.79
N ASP A 32 10.31 -2.36 -13.65
CA ASP A 32 9.15 -2.81 -14.41
C ASP A 32 8.41 -3.92 -13.66
N MET A 33 7.08 -3.77 -13.60
CA MET A 33 6.17 -4.70 -12.93
C MET A 33 6.07 -6.05 -13.64
N ASP A 34 6.47 -6.13 -14.91
CA ASP A 34 6.52 -7.37 -15.69
C ASP A 34 7.87 -8.10 -15.55
N SER A 35 8.89 -7.42 -15.02
CA SER A 35 10.25 -7.95 -14.90
C SER A 35 10.46 -8.84 -13.66
N GLY A 36 9.50 -8.87 -12.72
CA GLY A 36 9.57 -9.72 -11.54
C GLY A 36 8.27 -9.72 -10.73
N PRO A 37 7.92 -10.85 -10.08
CA PRO A 37 6.67 -10.93 -9.34
C PRO A 37 6.69 -10.17 -8.00
N GLU A 38 7.84 -9.72 -7.53
CA GLU A 38 8.05 -9.13 -6.20
C GLU A 38 7.22 -7.87 -6.00
N ALA A 39 7.26 -6.93 -6.94
CA ALA A 39 6.51 -5.68 -6.86
C ALA A 39 5.00 -5.91 -6.93
N ARG A 40 4.56 -6.90 -7.72
CA ARG A 40 3.16 -7.31 -7.79
C ARG A 40 2.68 -7.96 -6.49
N PHE A 41 3.49 -8.83 -5.89
CA PHE A 41 3.19 -9.44 -4.60
C PHE A 41 3.18 -8.41 -3.46
N ALA A 42 4.09 -7.43 -3.49
CA ALA A 42 4.12 -6.32 -2.54
C ALA A 42 2.83 -5.49 -2.63
N LEU A 43 2.39 -5.12 -3.84
CA LEU A 43 1.16 -4.36 -4.04
C LEU A 43 -0.09 -5.16 -3.64
N ASP A 44 -0.14 -6.44 -3.99
CA ASP A 44 -1.22 -7.34 -3.60
C ASP A 44 -1.33 -7.50 -2.08
N ALA A 45 -0.19 -7.58 -1.39
CA ALA A 45 -0.14 -7.64 0.07
C ALA A 45 -0.70 -6.37 0.73
N VAL A 46 -0.44 -5.18 0.17
CA VAL A 46 -1.02 -3.92 0.64
C VAL A 46 -2.52 -3.88 0.36
N ARG A 47 -2.96 -4.31 -0.84
CA ARG A 47 -4.38 -4.40 -1.18
C ARG A 47 -5.17 -5.30 -0.22
N ASP A 48 -4.59 -6.43 0.18
CA ASP A 48 -5.24 -7.33 1.13
C ASP A 48 -5.29 -6.76 2.55
N LEU A 49 -4.26 -6.01 2.94
CA LEU A 49 -4.23 -5.30 4.22
C LEU A 49 -5.31 -4.21 4.24
N THR A 50 -5.39 -3.36 3.23
CA THR A 50 -6.37 -2.26 3.17
C THR A 50 -7.80 -2.77 3.13
N LYS A 51 -8.09 -3.83 2.36
CA LYS A 51 -9.39 -4.53 2.38
C LYS A 51 -9.75 -5.06 3.76
N ARG A 52 -8.79 -5.65 4.48
CA ARG A 52 -9.02 -6.16 5.84
C ARG A 52 -9.30 -5.04 6.83
N LEU A 53 -8.59 -3.93 6.73
CA LEU A 53 -8.79 -2.75 7.58
C LEU A 53 -10.16 -2.11 7.34
N ALA A 54 -10.60 -2.02 6.08
CA ALA A 54 -11.92 -1.52 5.74
C ALA A 54 -13.03 -2.47 6.21
N ARG A 55 -12.89 -3.78 5.97
CA ARG A 55 -13.87 -4.81 6.37
C ARG A 55 -14.07 -4.88 7.89
N THR A 56 -13.02 -4.63 8.66
CA THR A 56 -13.08 -4.62 10.13
C THR A 56 -13.56 -3.28 10.71
N GLY A 57 -13.88 -2.29 9.85
CA GLY A 57 -14.32 -0.96 10.27
C GLY A 57 -13.21 -0.10 10.90
N ARG A 58 -11.96 -0.61 10.97
CA ARG A 58 -10.81 0.16 11.46
C ARG A 58 -10.51 1.35 10.55
N TRP A 59 -10.73 1.17 9.25
CA TRP A 59 -10.53 2.18 8.21
C TRP A 59 -11.79 2.41 7.40
N THR A 60 -11.96 3.62 6.87
CA THR A 60 -12.98 3.87 5.85
C THR A 60 -12.49 3.30 4.51
N PRO A 61 -13.38 2.86 3.62
CA PRO A 61 -13.00 2.41 2.28
C PRO A 61 -12.18 3.46 1.53
N ALA A 62 -12.61 4.74 1.56
CA ALA A 62 -11.90 5.83 0.91
C ALA A 62 -10.46 6.04 1.43
N ALA A 63 -10.20 5.82 2.73
CA ALA A 63 -8.84 5.90 3.27
C ALA A 63 -8.00 4.69 2.86
N ALA A 64 -8.61 3.50 2.81
CA ALA A 64 -7.99 2.27 2.36
C ALA A 64 -7.58 2.34 0.87
N ASP A 65 -8.45 2.90 0.02
CA ASP A 65 -8.19 3.09 -1.41
C ASP A 65 -7.08 4.12 -1.64
N ARG A 66 -7.13 5.28 -0.97
CA ARG A 66 -6.05 6.29 -1.05
C ARG A 66 -4.69 5.75 -0.64
N LEU A 67 -4.63 4.92 0.40
CA LEU A 67 -3.37 4.30 0.81
C LEU A 67 -2.83 3.34 -0.27
N LEU A 68 -3.71 2.59 -0.93
CA LEU A 68 -3.33 1.72 -2.03
C LEU A 68 -2.82 2.52 -3.23
N GLU A 69 -3.48 3.63 -3.57
CA GLU A 69 -3.04 4.56 -4.61
C GLU A 69 -1.67 5.18 -4.29
N ASP A 70 -1.46 5.65 -3.06
CA ASP A 70 -0.18 6.20 -2.59
C ASP A 70 0.97 5.18 -2.73
N VAL A 71 0.73 3.92 -2.40
CA VAL A 71 1.73 2.85 -2.53
C VAL A 71 1.95 2.50 -4.00
N ALA A 72 0.90 2.34 -4.79
CA ALA A 72 1.00 2.06 -6.22
C ALA A 72 1.78 3.15 -6.97
N GLY A 73 1.59 4.42 -6.57
CA GLY A 73 2.32 5.56 -7.13
C GLY A 73 3.81 5.62 -6.78
N CYS A 74 4.30 4.75 -5.89
CA CYS A 74 5.74 4.60 -5.66
C CYS A 74 6.41 3.74 -6.74
N GLY A 75 5.65 2.94 -7.48
CA GLY A 75 6.15 2.06 -8.53
C GLY A 75 6.34 2.76 -9.88
N PRO A 76 6.90 2.05 -10.88
CA PRO A 76 6.91 2.52 -12.25
C PRO A 76 5.48 2.81 -12.68
N VAL A 77 5.26 3.84 -13.51
CA VAL A 77 3.94 4.42 -13.80
C VAL A 77 2.97 3.34 -14.29
N LEU A 78 2.27 2.72 -13.34
CA LEU A 78 1.17 1.83 -13.60
C LEU A 78 -0.01 2.73 -13.90
N LEU A 79 -0.42 2.76 -15.17
CA LEU A 79 -1.79 3.09 -15.51
C LEU A 79 -2.68 2.10 -14.76
N LEU A 80 -3.12 2.46 -13.55
CA LEU A 80 -4.15 1.75 -12.82
C LEU A 80 -5.42 1.86 -13.68
N VAL A 81 -5.74 0.78 -14.41
CA VAL A 81 -6.95 0.63 -15.22
C VAL A 81 -7.94 -0.26 -14.49
#